data_AF-G1E6A0-F1
#
_entry.id   AF-G1E6A0-F1
#
_cell.length_a   1.000
_cell.length_b   1.000
_cell.length_c   1.000
_cell.angle_alpha   90.00
_cell.angle_beta   90.00
_cell.angle_gamma   90.00
#
_symmetry.space_group_name_H-M   'P 1'
#
loop_
_entity.id
_entity.type
_entity.pdbx_description
1 polymer ?
#
loop_
_entity_poly.entity_id
_entity_poly.type
_entity_poly.pdbx_seq_one_letter_code
_entity_poly.pdbx_strand_id
1 'polypeptide(L)'
;MFEQIFGSIRSQIDERLSNPLAGSFLISWCLWNYKFFVILFSSESVVKTFELIEIIVFPDVKVMLLKGLLYPAITSAIYIFLYPYPAKYVYEFSRKRQREIAEIKRRIEEETPLTIEESRRIRAELARIESEHTEQLDKKDREIERLKSQLSSHESAKTNDSPKAPLKTQTTIEDSQLEILRLIEKHDGKRRRRALLKESEHSQVKTEFDLVN
;
A
#
# COMPACT_ATOMS: atom_id res chain seq x y z
N MET A 1 -46.67 -5.80 -10.07
CA MET A 1 -47.54 -6.14 -8.93
C MET A 1 -46.96 -7.27 -8.09
N PHE A 2 -46.67 -8.45 -8.65
CA PHE A 2 -45.99 -9.53 -7.93
C PHE A 2 -44.66 -9.13 -7.27
N GLU A 3 -43.82 -8.38 -7.98
CA GLU A 3 -42.56 -7.82 -7.42
C GLU A 3 -42.78 -6.87 -6.23
N GLN A 4 -43.85 -6.06 -6.25
CA GLN A 4 -44.17 -5.14 -5.16
C GLN A 4 -44.70 -5.90 -3.94
N ILE A 5 -45.51 -6.94 -4.16
CA ILE A 5 -45.99 -7.83 -3.10
C ILE A 5 -44.81 -8.60 -2.49
N PHE A 6 -43.93 -9.17 -3.31
CA PHE A 6 -42.74 -9.88 -2.85
C PHE A 6 -41.78 -8.96 -2.10
N GLY A 7 -41.57 -7.72 -2.58
CA GLY A 7 -40.78 -6.70 -1.90
C GLY A 7 -41.36 -6.31 -0.54
N SER A 8 -42.68 -6.13 -0.44
CA SER A 8 -43.35 -5.79 0.83
C SER A 8 -43.30 -6.94 1.85
N ILE A 9 -43.46 -8.18 1.39
CA ILE A 9 -43.35 -9.38 2.23
C ILE A 9 -41.91 -9.52 2.73
N ARG A 10 -40.92 -9.36 1.84
CA ARG A 10 -39.51 -9.42 2.20
C ARG A 10 -39.15 -8.35 3.23
N SER A 11 -39.59 -7.11 3.04
CA SER A 11 -39.34 -6.03 4.00
C SER A 11 -39.89 -6.34 5.39
N GLN A 12 -41.11 -6.90 5.48
CA GLN A 12 -41.70 -7.27 6.76
C GLN A 12 -41.01 -8.49 7.39
N ILE A 13 -40.56 -9.44 6.57
CA ILE A 13 -39.77 -10.59 7.01
C ILE A 13 -38.41 -10.11 7.53
N ASP A 14 -37.72 -9.21 6.81
CA ASP A 14 -36.43 -8.67 7.19
C ASP A 14 -36.52 -7.85 8.48
N GLU A 15 -37.57 -7.04 8.66
CA GLU A 15 -37.81 -6.29 9.90
C GLU A 15 -38.05 -7.23 11.10
N ARG A 16 -38.79 -8.32 10.90
CA ARG A 16 -39.06 -9.31 11.95
C ARG A 16 -37.88 -10.26 12.20
N LEU A 17 -37.13 -10.64 11.17
CA LEU A 17 -35.88 -11.43 11.28
C LEU A 17 -34.74 -10.62 11.89
N SER A 18 -34.76 -9.30 11.73
CA SER A 18 -33.82 -8.39 12.40
C SER A 18 -33.98 -8.43 13.91
N ASN A 19 -35.15 -8.83 14.43
CA ASN A 19 -35.30 -9.16 15.84
C ASN A 19 -34.71 -10.56 16.12
N PRO A 20 -33.61 -10.67 16.89
CA PRO A 20 -32.97 -11.95 17.17
C PRO A 20 -33.93 -12.99 17.77
N LEU A 21 -34.93 -12.55 18.54
CA LEU A 21 -35.94 -13.43 19.16
C LEU A 21 -36.87 -14.04 18.12
N ALA A 22 -37.46 -13.22 17.25
CA ALA A 22 -38.42 -13.70 16.27
C ALA A 22 -37.71 -14.57 15.20
N GLY A 23 -36.52 -14.16 14.75
CA GLY A 23 -35.75 -14.96 13.80
C GLY A 23 -35.30 -16.32 14.37
N SER A 24 -34.71 -16.33 15.57
CA SER A 24 -34.29 -17.60 16.20
C SER A 24 -35.47 -18.49 16.58
N PHE A 25 -36.61 -17.92 16.99
CA PHE A 25 -37.84 -18.67 17.25
C PHE A 25 -38.39 -19.31 15.99
N LEU A 26 -38.48 -18.57 14.87
CA LEU A 26 -38.96 -19.12 13.60
C LEU A 26 -38.08 -20.28 13.12
N ILE A 27 -36.76 -20.10 13.15
CA ILE A 27 -35.80 -21.16 12.76
C ILE A 27 -35.96 -22.37 13.67
N SER A 28 -36.05 -22.15 14.98
CA SER A 28 -36.22 -23.25 15.93
C SER A 28 -37.57 -23.95 15.78
N TRP A 29 -38.64 -23.20 15.51
CA TRP A 29 -39.96 -23.75 15.25
C TRP A 29 -39.94 -24.67 14.03
N CYS A 30 -39.26 -24.24 12.96
CA CYS A 30 -39.07 -25.06 11.77
C CYS A 30 -38.30 -26.35 12.07
N LEU A 31 -37.28 -26.28 12.93
CA LEU A 31 -36.47 -27.43 13.32
C LEU A 31 -37.30 -28.46 14.13
N TRP A 32 -38.05 -28.01 15.13
CA TRP A 32 -38.89 -28.88 15.96
C TRP A 32 -40.10 -29.44 15.21
N ASN A 33 -40.64 -28.67 14.26
CA ASN A 33 -41.79 -29.04 13.46
C ASN A 33 -41.39 -29.50 12.05
N TYR A 34 -40.19 -30.08 11.87
CA TYR A 34 -39.72 -30.52 10.55
C TYR A 34 -40.69 -31.48 9.84
N LYS A 35 -41.41 -32.32 10.60
CA LYS A 35 -42.43 -33.25 10.06
C LYS A 35 -43.58 -32.51 9.38
N PHE A 36 -43.93 -31.32 9.87
CA PHE A 36 -44.92 -30.46 9.21
C PHE A 36 -44.49 -30.14 7.78
N PHE A 37 -43.25 -29.72 7.58
CA PHE A 37 -42.72 -29.42 6.25
C PHE A 37 -42.59 -30.65 5.37
N VAL A 38 -42.16 -31.79 5.93
CA VAL A 38 -42.08 -33.06 5.20
C VAL A 38 -43.45 -33.48 4.67
N ILE A 39 -44.50 -33.36 5.50
CA ILE A 39 -45.87 -33.68 5.10
C ILE A 39 -46.41 -32.63 4.11
N LEU A 40 -46.14 -31.35 4.33
CA LEU A 40 -46.58 -30.25 3.48
C LEU A 40 -46.02 -30.36 2.05
N PHE A 41 -44.77 -30.80 1.91
CA PHE A 41 -44.12 -31.02 0.61
C PHE A 41 -44.24 -32.47 0.10
N SER A 42 -45.00 -33.33 0.78
CA SER A 42 -45.30 -34.68 0.28
C SER A 42 -46.31 -34.63 -0.86
N SER A 43 -46.20 -35.56 -1.81
CA SER A 43 -47.11 -35.68 -2.97
C SER A 43 -48.48 -36.31 -2.63
N GLU A 44 -48.88 -36.29 -1.36
CA GLU A 44 -50.17 -36.83 -0.92
C GLU A 44 -51.34 -35.88 -1.25
N SER A 45 -52.55 -36.42 -1.28
CA SER A 45 -53.76 -35.60 -1.43
C SER A 45 -53.90 -34.62 -0.25
N VAL A 46 -54.35 -33.40 -0.52
CA VAL A 46 -54.54 -32.33 0.49
C VAL A 46 -55.26 -32.83 1.75
N VAL A 47 -56.30 -33.66 1.60
CA VAL A 47 -57.06 -34.22 2.72
C VAL A 47 -56.19 -35.09 3.63
N LYS A 48 -55.42 -36.02 3.03
CA LYS A 48 -54.47 -36.87 3.77
C LYS A 48 -53.36 -36.04 4.40
N THR A 49 -52.91 -34.95 3.75
CA THR A 49 -51.89 -34.06 4.32
C THR A 49 -52.37 -33.45 5.64
N PHE A 50 -53.61 -32.95 5.71
CA PHE A 50 -54.18 -32.41 6.95
C PHE A 50 -54.37 -33.49 8.02
N GLU A 51 -54.89 -34.66 7.64
CA GLU A 51 -55.04 -35.80 8.55
C GLU A 51 -53.69 -36.24 9.14
N LEU A 52 -52.65 -36.32 8.31
CA LEU A 52 -51.29 -36.63 8.76
C LEU A 52 -50.71 -35.54 9.66
N ILE A 53 -51.02 -34.26 9.42
CA ILE A 53 -50.57 -33.17 10.32
C ILE A 53 -51.23 -33.31 11.69
N GLU A 54 -52.54 -33.54 11.74
CA GLU A 54 -53.27 -33.70 13.00
C GLU A 54 -52.81 -34.94 13.76
N ILE A 55 -52.61 -36.07 13.08
CA ILE A 55 -52.22 -37.33 13.75
C ILE A 55 -50.73 -37.35 14.13
N ILE A 56 -49.84 -36.84 13.28
CA ILE A 56 -48.38 -37.03 13.42
C ILE A 56 -47.70 -35.81 14.04
N VAL A 57 -48.13 -34.61 13.69
CA VAL A 57 -47.47 -33.36 14.10
C VAL A 57 -48.09 -32.83 15.40
N PHE A 58 -49.43 -32.77 15.47
CA PHE A 58 -50.17 -32.18 16.59
C PHE A 58 -51.30 -33.08 17.13
N PRO A 59 -50.99 -34.31 17.61
CA PRO A 59 -52.02 -35.28 18.05
C PRO A 59 -52.81 -34.82 19.27
N ASP A 60 -52.17 -34.04 20.15
CA ASP A 60 -52.76 -33.57 21.40
C ASP A 60 -52.47 -32.09 21.61
N VAL A 61 -53.38 -31.40 22.31
CA VAL A 61 -53.20 -29.99 22.73
C VAL A 61 -51.90 -29.80 23.53
N LYS A 62 -51.52 -30.78 24.34
CA LYS A 62 -50.25 -30.76 25.09
C LYS A 62 -49.04 -30.79 24.15
N VAL A 63 -49.07 -31.67 23.15
CA VAL A 63 -47.98 -31.80 22.16
C VAL A 63 -47.91 -30.55 21.29
N MET A 64 -49.07 -29.98 20.92
CA MET A 64 -49.16 -28.71 20.20
C MET A 64 -48.54 -27.55 21.00
N LEU A 65 -48.85 -27.41 22.29
CA LEU A 65 -48.26 -26.35 23.11
C LEU A 65 -46.75 -26.56 23.33
N LEU A 66 -46.33 -27.80 23.58
CA LEU A 66 -44.92 -28.12 23.81
C LEU A 66 -44.07 -27.94 22.56
N LYS A 67 -44.42 -28.59 21.44
CA LYS A 67 -43.64 -28.55 20.19
C LYS A 67 -43.88 -27.28 19.37
N GLY A 68 -45.07 -26.68 19.49
CA GLY A 68 -45.44 -25.47 18.76
C GLY A 68 -44.95 -24.19 19.43
N LEU A 69 -44.80 -24.17 20.76
CA LEU A 69 -44.42 -22.95 21.49
C LEU A 69 -43.25 -23.16 22.45
N LEU A 70 -43.36 -24.10 23.39
CA LEU A 70 -42.41 -24.19 24.51
C LEU A 70 -41.00 -24.62 24.08
N TYR A 71 -40.86 -25.70 23.31
CA TYR A 71 -39.56 -26.18 22.85
C TYR A 71 -38.88 -25.20 21.90
N PRO A 72 -39.55 -24.64 20.88
CA PRO A 72 -38.97 -23.59 20.05
C PRO A 72 -38.54 -22.36 20.86
N ALA A 73 -39.35 -21.91 21.84
CA ALA A 73 -39.03 -20.76 22.69
C ALA A 73 -37.82 -20.99 23.61
N ILE A 74 -37.73 -22.18 24.22
CA ILE A 74 -36.58 -22.54 25.07
C ILE A 74 -35.31 -22.63 24.22
N THR A 75 -35.38 -23.31 23.08
CA THR A 75 -34.21 -23.48 22.20
C THR A 75 -33.80 -22.18 21.51
N SER A 76 -34.74 -21.28 21.16
CA SER A 76 -34.40 -19.94 20.68
C SER A 76 -33.73 -19.10 21.75
N ALA A 77 -34.21 -19.17 23.00
CA ALA A 77 -33.56 -18.50 24.13
C ALA A 77 -32.15 -19.07 24.36
N ILE A 78 -32.00 -20.40 24.41
CA ILE A 78 -30.69 -21.05 24.52
C ILE A 78 -29.79 -20.60 23.37
N TYR A 79 -30.28 -20.56 22.13
CA TYR A 79 -29.49 -20.09 21.00
C TYR A 79 -29.04 -18.64 21.21
N ILE A 80 -29.94 -17.71 21.53
CA ILE A 80 -29.59 -16.29 21.73
C ILE A 80 -28.59 -16.09 22.86
N PHE A 81 -28.76 -16.79 23.98
CA PHE A 81 -27.91 -16.59 25.15
C PHE A 81 -26.62 -17.40 25.09
N LEU A 82 -26.66 -18.63 24.58
CA LEU A 82 -25.52 -19.54 24.57
C LEU A 82 -24.64 -19.35 23.33
N TYR A 83 -25.19 -19.06 22.15
CA TYR A 83 -24.42 -18.89 20.91
C TYR A 83 -23.35 -17.78 20.93
N PRO A 84 -23.53 -16.63 21.62
CA PRO A 84 -22.50 -15.60 21.71
C PRO A 84 -21.18 -16.07 22.32
N TYR A 85 -21.21 -17.05 23.23
CA TYR A 85 -20.01 -17.56 23.90
C TYR A 85 -19.06 -18.31 22.94
N PRO A 86 -19.48 -19.37 22.22
CA PRO A 86 -18.63 -20.01 21.22
C PRO A 86 -18.35 -19.07 20.05
N ALA A 87 -19.29 -18.21 19.65
CA ALA A 87 -19.06 -17.22 18.59
C ALA A 87 -17.89 -16.27 18.94
N LYS A 88 -17.84 -15.78 20.19
CA LYS A 88 -16.72 -14.96 20.67
C LYS A 88 -15.40 -15.73 20.62
N TYR A 89 -15.38 -16.97 21.06
CA TYR A 89 -14.16 -17.80 21.02
C TYR A 89 -13.66 -18.01 19.59
N VAL A 90 -14.56 -18.36 18.67
CA VAL A 90 -14.23 -18.55 17.25
C VAL A 90 -13.74 -17.23 16.63
N TYR A 91 -14.37 -16.11 16.98
CA TYR A 91 -13.96 -14.80 16.51
C TYR A 91 -12.55 -14.43 17.01
N GLU A 92 -12.26 -14.63 18.29
CA GLU A 92 -10.93 -14.39 18.86
C GLU A 92 -9.87 -15.28 18.21
N PHE A 93 -10.17 -16.58 18.04
CA PHE A 93 -9.28 -17.53 17.37
C PHE A 93 -8.99 -17.11 15.93
N SER A 94 -10.03 -16.77 15.17
CA SER A 94 -9.90 -16.32 13.77
C SER A 94 -9.09 -15.03 13.67
N ARG A 95 -9.33 -14.05 14.56
CA ARG A 95 -8.59 -12.78 14.59
C ARG A 95 -7.12 -12.98 14.96
N LYS A 96 -6.80 -13.86 15.90
CA LYS A 96 -5.41 -14.24 16.21
C LYS A 96 -4.75 -14.85 14.99
N ARG A 97 -5.42 -15.79 14.32
CA ARG A 97 -4.88 -16.45 13.14
C ARG A 97 -4.67 -15.50 11.96
N GLN A 98 -5.58 -14.56 11.74
CA GLN A 98 -5.42 -13.51 10.73
C GLN A 98 -4.20 -12.62 11.02
N ARG A 99 -3.95 -12.27 12.29
CA ARG A 99 -2.76 -11.52 12.70
C ARG A 99 -1.49 -12.30 12.44
N GLU A 100 -1.43 -13.56 12.86
CA GLU A 100 -0.28 -14.44 12.60
C GLU A 100 0.01 -14.57 11.10
N ILE A 101 -1.02 -14.77 10.28
CA ILE A 101 -0.87 -14.85 8.82
C ILE A 101 -0.34 -13.53 8.26
N ALA A 102 -0.85 -12.39 8.74
CA ALA A 102 -0.36 -11.07 8.32
C ALA A 102 1.10 -10.84 8.73
N GLU A 103 1.52 -11.29 9.91
CA GLU A 103 2.90 -11.22 10.38
C GLU A 103 3.83 -12.12 9.56
N ILE A 104 3.42 -13.35 9.27
CA ILE A 104 4.16 -14.27 8.39
C ILE A 104 4.30 -13.67 6.99
N LYS A 105 3.22 -13.11 6.44
CA LYS A 105 3.23 -12.46 5.13
C LYS A 105 4.22 -11.30 5.08
N ARG A 106 4.18 -10.40 6.07
CA ARG A 106 5.15 -9.28 6.20
C ARG A 106 6.60 -9.78 6.30
N ARG A 107 6.84 -10.88 7.02
CA ARG A 107 8.17 -11.49 7.13
C ARG A 107 8.66 -12.04 5.78
N ILE A 108 7.78 -12.70 5.02
CA ILE A 108 8.11 -13.29 3.71
C ILE A 108 8.34 -12.19 2.66
N GLU A 109 7.53 -11.14 2.68
CA GLU A 109 7.59 -10.05 1.71
C GLU A 109 8.69 -9.01 2.04
N GLU A 110 9.41 -9.15 3.16
CA GLU A 110 10.37 -8.17 3.71
C GLU A 110 9.80 -6.74 3.90
N GLU A 111 8.51 -6.55 3.66
CA GLU A 111 7.77 -5.32 3.90
C GLU A 111 7.47 -5.22 5.40
N THR A 112 8.36 -4.57 6.15
CA THR A 112 8.07 -4.12 7.52
C THR A 112 7.40 -2.74 7.45
N PRO A 113 6.06 -2.64 7.60
CA PRO A 113 5.44 -1.34 7.77
C PRO A 113 5.93 -0.74 9.09
N LEU A 114 6.58 0.42 8.99
CA LEU A 114 7.04 1.20 10.14
C LEU A 114 5.86 1.44 11.09
N THR A 115 6.06 1.18 12.38
CA THR A 115 5.12 1.60 13.40
C THR A 115 4.99 3.13 13.39
N ILE A 116 3.89 3.66 13.93
CA ILE A 116 3.67 5.12 13.99
C ILE A 116 4.82 5.81 14.74
N GLU A 117 5.34 5.17 15.79
CA GLU A 117 6.47 5.66 16.57
C GLU A 117 7.78 5.67 15.76
N GLU A 118 8.07 4.58 15.04
CA GLU A 118 9.24 4.52 14.15
C GLU A 118 9.14 5.53 13.01
N SER A 119 7.95 5.71 12.41
CA SER A 119 7.72 6.73 11.38
C SER A 119 7.95 8.14 11.92
N ARG A 120 7.49 8.44 13.14
CA ARG A 120 7.73 9.73 13.79
C ARG A 120 9.22 9.95 14.09
N ARG A 121 9.93 8.93 14.57
CA ARG A 121 11.36 9.00 14.87
C ARG A 121 12.18 9.27 13.61
N ILE A 122 11.91 8.54 12.52
CA ILE A 122 12.60 8.72 11.25
C ILE A 122 12.37 10.12 10.70
N ARG A 123 11.13 10.64 10.75
CA ARG A 123 10.83 12.02 10.31
C ARG A 123 11.58 13.07 11.14
N ALA A 124 11.66 12.88 12.45
CA ALA A 124 12.38 13.79 13.33
C ALA A 124 13.90 13.76 13.05
N GLU A 125 14.45 12.59 12.79
CA GLU A 125 15.86 12.41 12.42
C GLU A 125 16.17 13.03 11.05
N LEU A 126 15.28 12.85 10.06
CA LEU A 126 15.40 13.47 8.75
C LEU A 126 15.44 15.01 8.86
N ALA A 127 14.53 15.59 9.64
CA ALA A 127 14.48 17.04 9.87
C ALA A 127 15.76 17.56 10.56
N ARG A 128 16.34 16.78 11.48
CA ARG A 128 17.62 17.14 12.12
C ARG A 128 18.77 17.11 11.11
N ILE A 129 18.85 16.06 10.31
CA ILE A 129 19.87 15.90 9.27
C ILE A 129 19.79 17.03 8.23
N GLU A 130 18.58 17.40 7.79
CA GLU A 130 18.38 18.52 6.86
C GLU A 130 18.84 19.86 7.45
N SER A 131 18.55 20.11 8.74
CA SER A 131 19.03 21.30 9.44
C SER A 131 20.56 21.34 9.53
N GLU A 132 21.19 20.22 9.89
CA GLU A 132 22.65 20.10 9.98
C GLU A 132 23.31 20.31 8.61
N HIS A 133 22.74 19.74 7.54
CA HIS A 133 23.23 19.92 6.19
C HIS A 133 23.12 21.38 5.72
N THR A 134 22.01 22.04 6.02
CA THR A 134 21.81 23.45 5.66
C THR A 134 22.85 24.33 6.36
N GLU A 135 23.12 24.09 7.64
CA GLU A 135 24.16 24.82 8.38
C GLU A 135 25.58 24.58 7.81
N GLN A 136 25.86 23.35 7.35
CA GLN A 136 27.14 23.05 6.70
C GLN A 136 27.29 23.73 5.33
N LEU A 137 26.22 23.83 4.55
CA LEU A 137 26.22 24.56 3.29
C LEU A 137 26.47 26.05 3.52
N ASP A 138 25.76 26.67 4.48
CA ASP A 138 25.97 28.07 4.84
C ASP A 138 27.41 28.36 5.27
N LYS A 139 28.02 27.46 6.05
CA LYS A 139 29.44 27.58 6.45
C LYS A 139 30.38 27.51 5.25
N LYS A 140 30.12 26.58 4.32
CA LYS A 140 30.93 26.43 3.09
C LYS A 140 30.77 27.64 2.18
N ASP A 141 29.57 28.15 2.00
CA ASP A 141 29.31 29.32 1.16
C ASP A 141 29.97 30.57 1.73
N ARG A 142 29.92 30.78 3.05
CA ARG A 142 30.68 31.86 3.72
C ARG A 142 32.18 31.74 3.51
N GLU A 143 32.73 30.53 3.56
CA GLU A 143 34.15 30.31 3.31
C GLU A 143 34.52 30.56 1.84
N ILE A 144 33.66 30.14 0.90
CA ILE A 144 33.83 30.44 -0.53
C ILE A 144 33.85 31.96 -0.76
N GLU A 145 32.90 32.69 -0.18
CA GLU A 145 32.87 34.16 -0.30
C GLU A 145 34.10 34.81 0.36
N ARG A 146 34.55 34.32 1.50
CA ARG A 146 35.80 34.76 2.14
C ARG A 146 37.00 34.53 1.23
N LEU A 147 37.15 33.33 0.66
CA LEU A 147 38.25 32.99 -0.24
C LEU A 147 38.20 33.81 -1.54
N LYS A 148 37.02 34.04 -2.12
CA LYS A 148 36.84 34.92 -3.28
C LYS A 148 37.26 36.36 -2.96
N SER A 149 36.86 36.89 -1.80
CA SER A 149 37.26 38.24 -1.38
C SER A 149 38.78 38.35 -1.24
N GLN A 150 39.44 37.34 -0.67
CA GLN A 150 40.90 37.28 -0.55
C GLN A 150 41.58 37.25 -1.92
N LEU A 151 41.10 36.41 -2.84
CA LEU A 151 41.57 36.36 -4.23
C LEU A 151 41.43 37.72 -4.93
N SER A 152 40.27 38.36 -4.83
CA SER A 152 40.03 39.69 -5.43
C SER A 152 40.93 40.78 -4.85
N SER A 153 41.24 40.72 -3.55
CA SER A 153 42.17 41.64 -2.90
C SER A 153 43.63 41.41 -3.34
N HIS A 154 44.02 40.16 -3.60
CA HIS A 154 45.33 39.82 -4.16
C HIS A 154 45.46 40.19 -5.65
N GLU A 155 44.40 40.09 -6.45
CA GLU A 155 44.38 40.60 -7.83
C GLU A 155 44.42 42.13 -7.88
N SER A 156 43.72 42.80 -6.96
CA SER A 156 43.75 44.26 -6.82
C SER A 156 45.12 44.77 -6.33
N ALA A 157 45.84 43.99 -5.52
CA ALA A 157 47.21 44.29 -5.09
C ALA A 157 48.24 44.09 -6.21
N LYS A 158 48.00 43.16 -7.15
CA LYS A 158 48.86 42.96 -8.34
C LYS A 158 48.65 44.00 -9.44
N THR A 159 47.57 44.79 -9.41
CA THR A 159 47.26 45.79 -10.44
C THR A 159 47.89 47.17 -10.21
N ASN A 160 48.61 47.37 -9.10
CA ASN A 160 49.31 48.63 -8.78
C ASN A 160 50.82 48.62 -9.08
N ASP A 161 51.35 47.59 -9.74
CA ASP A 161 52.76 47.57 -10.16
C ASP A 161 52.89 47.14 -11.64
N SER A 162 53.22 48.13 -12.48
CA SER A 162 53.66 48.04 -13.89
C SER A 162 52.63 47.82 -15.03
N PRO A 163 52.89 48.41 -16.23
CA PRO A 163 51.88 48.87 -17.17
C PRO A 163 51.41 47.81 -18.17
N LYS A 164 50.13 47.90 -18.52
CA LYS A 164 49.39 47.11 -19.51
C LYS A 164 50.11 47.03 -20.87
N ALA A 165 50.44 45.82 -21.32
CA ALA A 165 50.66 45.50 -22.73
C ALA A 165 49.40 44.81 -23.28
N PRO A 166 48.91 45.16 -24.48
CA PRO A 166 47.62 44.68 -24.99
C PRO A 166 47.70 43.23 -25.46
N LEU A 167 46.68 42.45 -25.09
CA LEU A 167 46.41 41.11 -25.59
C LEU A 167 46.26 41.17 -27.13
N LYS A 168 47.23 40.63 -27.87
CA LYS A 168 47.08 40.32 -29.30
C LYS A 168 46.50 38.91 -29.41
N THR A 169 45.26 38.81 -29.86
CA THR A 169 44.71 37.57 -30.41
C THR A 169 45.47 37.25 -31.70
N GLN A 170 46.46 36.36 -31.62
CA GLN A 170 47.09 35.78 -32.81
C GLN A 170 46.50 34.38 -33.02
N THR A 171 45.51 34.31 -33.91
CA THR A 171 45.05 33.08 -34.55
C THR A 171 46.17 32.57 -35.45
N THR A 172 47.09 31.79 -34.89
CA THR A 172 48.04 30.98 -35.65
C THR A 172 47.81 29.56 -35.17
N ILE A 173 47.19 28.73 -36.01
CA ILE A 173 46.93 27.32 -35.69
C ILE A 173 48.30 26.65 -35.54
N GLU A 174 48.58 26.14 -34.34
CA GLU A 174 49.84 25.48 -34.01
C GLU A 174 49.89 24.10 -34.71
N ASP A 175 51.08 23.65 -35.14
CA ASP A 175 51.22 22.41 -35.91
C ASP A 175 50.62 21.17 -35.21
N SER A 176 50.58 21.18 -33.87
CA SER A 176 49.92 20.15 -33.05
C SER A 176 48.41 20.08 -33.27
N GLN A 177 47.75 21.22 -33.48
CA GLN A 177 46.31 21.31 -33.72
C GLN A 177 45.94 20.78 -35.12
N LEU A 178 46.80 21.03 -36.11
CA LEU A 178 46.65 20.47 -37.46
C LEU A 178 46.81 18.95 -37.47
N GLU A 179 47.73 18.41 -36.67
CA GLU A 179 47.93 16.97 -36.56
C GLU A 179 46.74 16.26 -35.89
N ILE A 180 46.19 16.86 -34.82
CA ILE A 180 44.97 16.36 -34.17
C ILE A 180 43.80 16.38 -35.16
N LEU A 181 43.63 17.45 -35.94
CA LEU A 181 42.58 17.54 -36.96
C LEU A 181 42.72 16.44 -38.03
N ARG A 182 43.94 16.15 -38.51
CA ARG A 182 44.19 15.03 -39.44
C ARG A 182 43.91 13.68 -38.80
N LEU A 183 44.22 13.51 -37.52
CA LEU A 183 43.94 12.26 -36.79
C LEU A 183 42.43 12.04 -36.60
N ILE A 184 41.66 13.11 -36.41
CA ILE A 184 40.20 13.08 -36.33
C ILE A 184 39.58 12.76 -37.70
N GLU A 185 40.09 13.37 -38.78
CA GLU A 185 39.66 13.10 -40.16
C GLU A 185 39.91 11.63 -40.55
N LYS A 186 41.10 11.09 -40.25
CA LYS A 186 41.46 9.70 -40.54
C LYS A 186 40.57 8.67 -39.82
N HIS A 187 39.92 9.06 -38.72
CA HIS A 187 39.08 8.19 -37.90
C HIS A 187 37.58 8.53 -37.93
N ASP A 188 37.13 9.29 -38.92
CA ASP A 188 35.71 9.58 -39.20
C ASP A 188 34.95 10.13 -37.95
N GLY A 189 35.66 10.86 -37.08
CA GLY A 189 35.08 11.50 -35.89
C GLY A 189 34.53 10.59 -34.78
N LYS A 190 34.69 9.26 -34.87
CA LYS A 190 34.00 8.29 -33.97
C LYS A 190 34.81 7.79 -32.78
N ARG A 191 36.06 8.24 -32.57
CA ARG A 191 36.86 7.78 -31.42
C ARG A 191 36.65 8.60 -30.15
N ARG A 192 36.65 7.90 -29.02
CA ARG A 192 36.58 8.46 -27.66
C ARG A 192 37.87 9.23 -27.36
N ARG A 193 37.76 10.45 -26.81
CA ARG A 193 38.85 11.39 -26.46
C ARG A 193 40.12 10.74 -25.86
N ARG A 194 39.95 9.73 -24.99
CA ARG A 194 41.06 8.99 -24.36
C ARG A 194 41.94 8.19 -25.34
N ALA A 195 41.42 7.80 -26.49
CA ALA A 195 42.17 7.07 -27.51
C ALA A 195 43.07 8.02 -28.32
N LEU A 196 42.64 9.27 -28.54
CA LEU A 196 43.42 10.29 -29.25
C LEU A 196 44.65 10.73 -28.44
N LEU A 197 44.51 10.83 -27.11
CA LEU A 197 45.60 11.16 -26.19
C LEU A 197 46.71 10.10 -26.10
N LYS A 198 46.42 8.85 -26.51
CA LYS A 198 47.42 7.76 -26.52
C LYS A 198 48.21 7.69 -27.84
N GLU A 199 47.67 8.28 -28.90
CA GLU A 199 48.21 8.15 -30.27
C GLU A 199 48.87 9.45 -30.75
N SER A 200 48.68 10.57 -30.03
CA SER A 200 49.41 11.82 -30.27
C SER A 200 50.87 11.71 -29.82
N GLU A 201 51.82 12.15 -30.65
CA GLU A 201 53.25 12.19 -30.31
C GLU A 201 53.61 13.23 -29.24
N HIS A 202 52.70 14.14 -28.91
CA HIS A 202 52.89 15.20 -27.91
C HIS A 202 52.46 14.81 -26.48
N SER A 203 52.98 15.54 -25.50
CA SER A 203 52.64 15.37 -24.08
C SER A 203 51.13 15.48 -23.85
N GLN A 204 50.58 14.55 -23.06
CA GLN A 204 49.14 14.44 -22.78
C GLN A 204 48.51 15.76 -22.34
N VAL A 205 49.25 16.58 -21.59
CA VAL A 205 48.81 17.89 -21.10
C VAL A 205 48.63 18.90 -22.24
N LYS A 206 49.52 18.87 -23.24
CA LYS A 206 49.45 19.75 -24.41
C LYS A 206 48.29 19.32 -25.32
N THR A 207 48.16 18.02 -25.57
CA THR A 207 47.05 17.47 -26.35
C THR A 207 45.69 17.70 -25.67
N GLU A 208 45.62 17.69 -24.32
CA GLU A 208 44.40 18.04 -23.60
C GLU A 208 44.03 19.52 -23.69
N PHE A 209 45.02 20.41 -23.61
CA PHE A 209 44.81 21.85 -23.76
C PHE A 209 44.30 22.20 -25.17
N ASP A 210 44.92 21.61 -26.20
CA ASP A 210 44.56 21.82 -27.61
C ASP A 210 43.19 21.22 -28.00
N LEU A 211 42.63 20.35 -27.16
CA LEU A 211 41.29 19.75 -27.35
C LEU A 211 40.16 20.58 -26.71
N VAL A 212 40.50 21.52 -25.84
CA VAL A 212 39.55 22.32 -25.04
C VAL A 212 39.44 23.76 -25.54
N ASN A 213 40.55 24.31 -26.07
CA ASN A 213 40.60 25.62 -26.71
C ASN A 213 40.42 25.52 -28.23
#